data_AF-A0A920W5I2-F1
#
_entry.id   AF-A0A920W5I2-F1
#
_cell.length_a   1.000
_cell.length_b   1.000
_cell.length_c   1.000
_cell.angle_alpha   90.00
_cell.angle_beta   90.00
_cell.angle_gamma   90.00
#
_symmetry.space_group_name_H-M   'P 1'
#
loop_
_entity.id
_entity.type
_entity.pdbx_description
1 polymer ?
#
loop_
_entity_poly.entity_id
_entity_poly.type
_entity_poly.pdbx_seq_one_letter_code
_entity_poly.pdbx_strand_id
1 'polypeptide(L)'
;MLRFMIGAVFVILSTIIPIFAQVPSFQPVTDAMLEDPPPESWLNWRRTRDGWGYSPLDQITRENVNDLRLEWSWGHGGRVTTDDSDHSWGRDVPSQPWKSDSGP
;
A
#
# COMPACT_ATOMS: atom_id res chain seq x y z
N MET A 1 -47.67 11.58 1.43
CA MET A 1 -47.04 11.46 0.10
C MET A 1 -45.56 11.87 0.08
N LEU A 2 -45.17 13.03 0.65
CA LEU A 2 -43.77 13.51 0.66
C LEU A 2 -42.72 12.57 1.31
N ARG A 3 -43.13 11.79 2.31
CA ARG A 3 -42.28 10.86 3.07
C ARG A 3 -41.86 9.62 2.27
N PHE A 4 -42.67 9.20 1.31
CA PHE A 4 -42.37 8.10 0.40
C PHE A 4 -41.47 8.55 -0.76
N MET A 5 -41.55 9.83 -1.16
CA MET A 5 -40.70 10.39 -2.22
C MET A 5 -39.25 10.57 -1.77
N ILE A 6 -39.00 10.98 -0.51
CA ILE A 6 -37.64 11.13 0.05
C ILE A 6 -36.94 9.77 0.17
N GLY A 7 -37.67 8.72 0.58
CA GLY A 7 -37.14 7.35 0.64
C GLY A 7 -36.78 6.80 -0.74
N ALA A 8 -37.60 7.05 -1.76
CA ALA A 8 -37.32 6.63 -3.13
C ALA A 8 -36.08 7.34 -3.73
N VAL A 9 -35.90 8.64 -3.46
CA VAL A 9 -34.70 9.39 -3.89
C VAL A 9 -33.44 8.88 -3.18
N PHE A 10 -33.50 8.56 -1.90
CA PHE A 10 -32.35 8.00 -1.15
C PHE A 10 -31.93 6.61 -1.64
N VAL A 11 -32.88 5.76 -2.01
CA VAL A 11 -32.61 4.44 -2.61
C VAL A 11 -31.93 4.59 -3.97
N ILE A 12 -32.41 5.51 -4.81
CA ILE A 12 -31.80 5.78 -6.13
C ILE A 12 -30.39 6.38 -5.97
N LEU A 13 -30.19 7.29 -5.01
CA LEU A 13 -28.89 7.91 -4.76
C LEU A 13 -27.84 6.92 -4.22
N SER A 14 -28.26 5.93 -3.41
CA SER A 14 -27.36 4.89 -2.88
C SER A 14 -26.91 3.87 -3.93
N THR A 15 -27.73 3.59 -4.95
CA THR A 15 -27.39 2.60 -5.98
C THR A 15 -26.33 3.06 -6.99
N ILE A 16 -25.96 4.34 -7.02
CA ILE A 16 -24.99 4.92 -7.98
C ILE A 16 -23.54 4.88 -7.44
N ILE A 17 -23.34 4.62 -6.15
CA ILE A 17 -22.04 4.75 -5.46
C ILE A 17 -21.01 3.60 -5.71
N PRO A 18 -21.34 2.35 -6.10
CA PRO A 18 -20.32 1.32 -6.16
C PRO A 18 -19.39 1.39 -7.38
N ILE A 19 -19.58 2.34 -8.30
CA ILE A 19 -18.78 2.42 -9.55
C ILE A 19 -17.37 3.02 -9.31
N PHE A 20 -17.15 3.73 -8.20
CA PHE A 20 -15.85 4.37 -7.89
C PHE A 20 -14.84 3.46 -7.16
N ALA A 21 -15.17 2.18 -6.95
CA ALA A 21 -14.26 1.24 -6.29
C ALA A 21 -13.16 0.69 -7.20
N GLN A 22 -13.28 0.85 -8.51
CA GLN A 22 -12.27 0.41 -9.46
C GLN A 22 -11.24 1.51 -9.69
N VAL A 23 -9.95 1.14 -9.79
CA VAL A 23 -8.89 2.04 -10.22
C VAL A 23 -9.27 2.57 -11.61
N PRO A 24 -9.56 3.88 -11.75
CA PRO A 24 -9.88 4.44 -13.05
C PRO A 24 -8.69 4.23 -13.99
N SER A 25 -8.95 3.94 -15.27
CA SER A 25 -7.92 3.85 -16.32
C SER A 25 -6.78 2.85 -16.07
N PHE A 26 -7.11 1.63 -15.63
CA PHE A 26 -6.12 0.54 -15.60
C PHE A 26 -5.63 0.18 -17.02
N GLN A 27 -4.32 0.21 -17.23
CA GLN A 27 -3.69 -0.26 -18.46
C GLN A 27 -3.27 -1.73 -18.30
N PRO A 28 -3.80 -2.65 -19.14
CA PRO A 28 -3.36 -4.04 -19.12
C PRO A 28 -1.86 -4.17 -19.42
N VAL A 29 -1.18 -4.98 -18.61
CA VAL A 29 0.24 -5.30 -18.82
C VAL A 29 0.37 -6.21 -20.04
N THR A 30 1.25 -5.84 -20.97
CA THR A 30 1.55 -6.63 -22.17
C THR A 30 2.85 -7.42 -22.00
N ASP A 31 3.06 -8.45 -22.81
CA ASP A 31 4.34 -9.19 -22.81
C ASP A 31 5.52 -8.27 -23.12
N ALA A 32 5.35 -7.31 -24.02
CA ALA A 32 6.37 -6.31 -24.34
C ALA A 32 6.77 -5.48 -23.11
N MET A 33 5.81 -5.10 -22.26
CA MET A 33 6.09 -4.39 -21.00
C MET A 33 6.77 -5.29 -19.95
N LEU A 34 6.62 -6.61 -20.02
CA LEU A 34 7.33 -7.52 -19.14
C LEU A 34 8.79 -7.73 -19.57
N GLU A 35 9.07 -7.64 -20.87
CA GLU A 35 10.42 -7.70 -21.44
C GLU A 35 11.17 -6.37 -21.26
N ASP A 36 10.51 -5.25 -21.58
CA ASP A 36 11.04 -3.89 -21.43
C ASP A 36 10.05 -3.01 -20.63
N PRO A 37 10.10 -3.09 -19.28
CA PRO A 37 9.18 -2.35 -18.44
C PRO A 37 9.45 -0.84 -18.51
N PRO A 38 8.40 0.00 -18.51
CA PRO A 38 8.54 1.44 -18.37
C PRO A 38 9.42 1.83 -17.17
N PRO A 39 10.19 2.93 -17.23
CA PRO A 39 11.09 3.37 -16.16
C PRO A 39 10.43 3.44 -14.77
N GLU A 40 9.18 3.91 -14.72
CA GLU A 40 8.37 4.11 -13.53
C GLU A 40 7.76 2.83 -12.94
N SER A 41 7.85 1.70 -13.65
CA SER A 41 7.15 0.47 -13.31
C SER A 41 8.07 -0.62 -12.77
N TRP A 42 7.56 -1.41 -11.82
CA TRP A 42 8.22 -2.58 -11.24
C TRP A 42 7.35 -3.83 -11.40
N LEU A 43 7.29 -4.37 -12.64
CA LEU A 43 6.32 -5.41 -13.02
C LEU A 43 6.81 -6.85 -12.76
N ASN A 44 8.12 -7.05 -12.62
CA ASN A 44 8.71 -8.34 -12.21
C ASN A 44 9.30 -8.24 -10.81
N TRP A 45 9.55 -9.38 -10.15
CA TRP A 45 10.16 -9.45 -8.81
C TRP A 45 11.40 -8.54 -8.66
N ARG A 46 12.27 -8.52 -9.67
CA ARG A 46 13.46 -7.66 -9.73
C ARG A 46 13.45 -6.70 -10.94
N ARG A 47 12.27 -6.14 -11.25
CA ARG A 47 12.00 -5.23 -12.38
C ARG A 47 12.14 -5.88 -13.77
N THR A 48 13.34 -6.30 -14.15
CA THR A 48 13.68 -6.90 -15.46
C THR A 48 13.82 -8.42 -15.35
N ARG A 49 13.65 -9.15 -16.46
CA ARG A 49 13.67 -10.63 -16.47
C ARG A 49 15.04 -11.24 -16.15
N ASP A 50 16.12 -10.50 -16.43
CA ASP A 50 17.48 -10.84 -16.02
C ASP A 50 17.75 -10.65 -14.52
N GLY A 51 16.79 -10.08 -13.78
CA GLY A 51 16.80 -10.05 -12.32
C GLY A 51 17.77 -9.06 -11.70
N TRP A 52 18.08 -7.94 -12.37
CA TRP A 52 19.05 -6.95 -11.90
C TRP A 52 18.62 -6.19 -10.65
N GLY A 53 17.31 -5.92 -10.48
CA GLY A 53 16.80 -5.15 -9.35
C GLY A 53 17.24 -3.68 -9.35
N TYR A 54 17.46 -3.12 -10.54
CA TYR A 54 17.89 -1.73 -10.73
C TYR A 54 16.72 -0.84 -11.19
N SER A 55 16.61 0.37 -10.65
CA SER A 55 15.68 1.42 -11.14
C SER A 55 16.44 2.43 -12.00
N PRO A 56 15.96 2.77 -13.22
CA PRO A 56 16.59 3.79 -14.06
C PRO A 56 16.24 5.22 -13.64
N LEU A 57 15.36 5.42 -12.66
CA LEU A 57 14.98 6.74 -12.17
C LEU A 57 16.12 7.36 -11.35
N ASP A 58 16.36 8.65 -11.58
CA ASP A 58 17.48 9.43 -11.00
C ASP A 58 17.02 10.61 -10.15
N GLN A 59 15.71 10.72 -9.86
CA GLN A 59 15.17 11.80 -9.04
C GLN A 59 15.76 11.82 -7.63
N ILE A 60 16.05 10.64 -7.06
CA ILE A 60 16.71 10.49 -5.76
C ILE A 60 18.20 10.26 -6.02
N THR A 61 19.02 11.19 -5.56
CA THR A 61 20.47 11.22 -5.77
C THR A 61 21.22 11.18 -4.45
N ARG A 62 22.55 11.08 -4.49
CA ARG A 62 23.39 11.09 -3.27
C ARG A 62 23.31 12.42 -2.53
N GLU A 63 22.97 13.48 -3.26
CA GLU A 63 22.91 14.85 -2.77
C GLU A 63 21.58 15.18 -2.09
N ASN A 64 20.51 14.43 -2.37
CA ASN A 64 19.16 14.71 -1.84
C ASN A 64 18.54 13.54 -1.04
N VAL A 65 19.18 12.37 -1.00
CA VAL A 65 18.66 11.19 -0.27
C VAL A 65 18.43 11.46 1.22
N ASN A 66 19.18 12.39 1.81
CA ASN A 66 19.02 12.84 3.19
C ASN A 66 17.72 13.61 3.45
N ASP A 67 17.02 14.07 2.41
CA ASP A 67 15.79 14.85 2.55
C ASP A 67 14.52 14.00 2.49
N LEU A 68 14.65 12.68 2.28
CA LEU A 68 13.52 11.76 2.22
C LEU A 68 12.69 11.78 3.52
N ARG A 69 11.38 11.84 3.36
CA ARG A 69 10.38 11.81 4.44
C ARG A 69 9.51 10.57 4.27
N LEU A 70 8.93 10.09 5.37
CA LEU A 70 7.89 9.07 5.30
C LEU A 70 6.63 9.68 4.68
N GLU A 71 6.23 9.16 3.52
CA GLU A 71 4.98 9.57 2.86
C GLU A 71 3.77 8.77 3.41
N TRP A 72 3.89 7.45 3.49
CA TRP A 72 2.85 6.57 4.02
C TRP A 72 3.42 5.21 4.44
N SER A 73 2.68 4.47 5.26
CA SER A 73 2.96 3.07 5.60
C SER A 73 1.65 2.29 5.76
N TRP A 74 1.72 0.97 5.64
CA TRP A 74 0.56 0.09 5.84
C TRP A 74 0.88 -1.03 6.83
N GLY A 75 0.02 -1.22 7.82
CA GLY A 75 0.16 -2.30 8.78
C GLY A 75 -0.25 -3.63 8.15
N HIS A 76 0.69 -4.57 8.07
CA HIS A 76 0.36 -5.95 7.71
C HIS A 76 -0.04 -6.71 8.98
N GLY A 77 -1.20 -7.38 8.93
CA GLY A 77 -1.76 -8.05 10.10
C GLY A 77 -0.92 -9.24 10.56
N GLY A 78 -0.13 -9.06 11.62
CA GLY A 78 0.34 -10.17 12.44
C GLY A 78 -0.76 -10.51 13.43
N ARG A 79 -1.43 -11.65 13.27
CA ARG A 79 -2.21 -12.21 14.38
C ARG A 79 -1.22 -12.52 15.49
N VAL A 80 -1.15 -11.66 16.51
CA VAL A 80 -0.67 -12.10 17.82
C VAL A 80 -1.77 -12.99 18.36
N THR A 81 -1.63 -14.29 18.14
CA THR A 81 -2.42 -15.27 18.89
C THR A 81 -1.99 -15.09 20.34
N THR A 82 -2.85 -14.50 21.17
CA THR A 82 -2.68 -14.48 22.63
C THR A 82 -2.89 -15.88 23.24
N ASP A 83 -2.52 -16.93 22.51
CA ASP A 83 -2.47 -18.32 22.94
C ASP A 83 -1.03 -18.83 22.78
N ASP A 84 -0.08 -18.03 23.27
CA ASP A 84 1.31 -18.43 23.45
C ASP A 84 1.63 -18.38 24.95
N SER A 85 1.05 -19.31 25.72
CA SER A 85 1.51 -19.55 27.09
C SER A 85 2.86 -20.27 27.16
N ASP A 86 3.51 -20.59 26.03
CA ASP A 86 4.52 -21.66 26.01
C ASP A 86 5.79 -21.42 25.18
N HIS A 87 6.02 -20.27 24.52
CA HIS A 87 7.28 -20.09 23.76
C HIS A 87 8.00 -18.77 24.01
N SER A 88 8.95 -18.88 24.95
CA SER A 88 10.17 -18.13 25.19
C SER A 88 10.91 -17.66 23.92
N TRP A 89 10.40 -16.66 23.20
CA TRP A 89 11.17 -15.81 22.29
C TRP A 89 10.60 -14.39 22.30
N GLY A 90 11.05 -13.56 23.25
CA GLY A 90 10.59 -12.17 23.31
C GLY A 90 11.10 -11.30 24.46
N ARG A 91 11.96 -11.81 25.35
CA ARG A 91 12.48 -11.00 26.47
C ARG A 91 13.74 -10.20 26.18
N ASP A 92 14.35 -10.36 25.00
CA ASP A 92 15.63 -9.74 24.71
C ASP A 92 15.62 -8.85 23.46
N VAL A 93 14.44 -8.41 22.97
CA VAL A 93 14.39 -7.39 21.91
C VAL A 93 14.62 -6.03 22.57
N PRO A 94 15.75 -5.34 22.31
CA PRO A 94 15.96 -4.01 22.86
C PRO A 94 14.84 -3.09 22.37
N SER A 95 14.28 -2.31 23.28
CA SER A 95 13.24 -1.32 22.99
C SER A 95 13.66 -0.47 21.79
N GLN A 96 12.90 -0.58 20.69
CA GLN A 96 13.16 0.15 19.46
C GLN A 96 13.00 1.66 19.72
N PRO A 97 14.04 2.49 19.48
CA PRO A 97 14.12 3.88 19.97
C PRO A 97 13.13 4.87 19.32
N TRP A 98 12.28 4.43 18.39
CA TRP A 98 11.38 5.32 17.62
C TRP A 98 9.91 5.27 18.07
N LYS A 99 9.55 4.48 19.09
CA LYS A 99 8.22 4.59 19.70
C LYS A 99 8.21 5.79 20.65
N SER A 100 7.68 6.91 20.16
CA SER A 100 7.32 8.07 20.97
C SER A 100 6.16 7.70 21.89
N ASP A 101 6.42 7.62 23.19
CA ASP A 101 5.47 7.26 24.26
C ASP A 101 4.46 8.38 24.57
N SER A 102 3.78 8.89 23.55
CA SER A 102 2.75 9.91 23.73
C SER A 102 1.36 9.29 23.74
N GLY A 103 0.95 8.80 24.92
CA GLY A 103 -0.45 8.69 25.31
C GLY A 103 -0.67 9.42 26.64
N PRO A 104 -1.86 9.99 26.90
CA PRO A 104 -2.25 10.31 28.28
C PRO A 104 -2.44 9.03 29.11
#